data_AF-A0A515D972-F1
#
_entry.id   AF-A0A515D972-F1
#
_cell.length_a   1.000
_cell.length_b   1.000
_cell.length_c   1.000
_cell.angle_alpha   90.00
_cell.angle_beta   90.00
_cell.angle_gamma   90.00
#
_symmetry.space_group_name_H-M   'P 1'
#
loop_
_entity.id
_entity.type
_entity.pdbx_description
1 polymer ?
#
loop_
_entity_poly.entity_id
_entity_poly.type
_entity_poly.pdbx_seq_one_letter_code
_entity_poly.pdbx_strand_id
1 'polypeptide(L)'
;MHPSVLAALVKLKACAQSEHPEEQAQAQYPLGTHIFEVKDRGAGRFPFVLVDNTYRIQLSKPGKKLPMAYVQVSAEYLAHRGPVAVESELQALLSELGVLSGPNRVSRIDLAADFSTPVVMDSWHRCAWVTRATEIHSYAKDQKFTGWTIGMGGVMGCRLYDKVQEIVNTGKAWVMNQWIPMGWKPGESVWRLEFEFKRDFLKDRKLTSLESVLANLNGLWSYATTEWLRLTVPNELDGTRSRWPTHALWIALASVDWESTDAVLLDKCSTTRNPTELRLITVVLGSLVSFMAMHRIVDRNEAIDQLLTRLYEHYSTVAIKQGLSFDEYLARRIALKGREFNTAINAPGLVDNLKQDFEDEGADAYRRASKGE
;
A
#
# COMPACT_ATOMS: atom_id res chain seq x y z
N MET A 1 5.21 13.51 -19.67
CA MET A 1 4.73 14.50 -18.68
C MET A 1 4.73 15.88 -19.31
N HIS A 2 3.64 16.63 -19.15
CA HIS A 2 3.54 18.01 -19.64
C HIS A 2 4.46 18.94 -18.82
N PRO A 3 5.05 19.98 -19.45
CA PRO A 3 5.90 20.93 -18.73
C PRO A 3 5.21 21.66 -17.58
N SER A 4 3.95 22.08 -17.74
CA SER A 4 3.16 22.74 -16.69
C SER A 4 2.91 21.81 -15.48
N VAL A 5 2.59 20.54 -15.75
CA VAL A 5 2.48 19.49 -14.70
C VAL A 5 3.80 19.31 -13.95
N LEU A 6 4.93 19.28 -14.66
CA LEU A 6 6.25 19.17 -14.03
C LEU A 6 6.53 20.38 -13.13
N ALA A 7 6.22 21.60 -13.58
CA ALA A 7 6.41 22.82 -12.81
C ALA A 7 5.57 22.81 -11.53
N ALA A 8 4.28 22.46 -11.63
CA ALA A 8 3.39 22.32 -10.47
C ALA A 8 3.91 21.28 -9.48
N LEU A 9 4.36 20.10 -9.94
CA LEU A 9 4.93 19.06 -9.07
C LEU A 9 6.21 19.49 -8.36
N VAL A 10 7.05 20.32 -8.99
CA VAL A 10 8.23 20.91 -8.33
C VAL A 10 7.82 21.80 -7.17
N LYS A 11 6.83 22.67 -7.38
CA LYS A 11 6.32 23.59 -6.34
C LYS A 11 5.64 22.82 -5.20
N LEU A 12 4.75 21.88 -5.51
CA LEU A 12 4.08 21.06 -4.49
C LEU A 12 5.05 20.19 -3.69
N LYS A 13 6.11 19.69 -4.32
CA LYS A 13 7.17 18.98 -3.60
C LYS A 13 7.93 19.92 -2.66
N ALA A 14 8.19 21.17 -3.07
CA ALA A 14 8.79 22.16 -2.18
C ALA A 14 7.87 22.46 -0.98
N CYS A 15 6.56 22.63 -1.20
CA CYS A 15 5.57 22.73 -0.12
C CYS A 15 5.65 21.51 0.82
N ALA A 16 5.73 20.29 0.29
CA ALA A 16 5.86 19.08 1.09
C ALA A 16 7.17 19.01 1.92
N GLN A 17 8.23 19.69 1.47
CA GLN A 17 9.54 19.75 2.12
C GLN A 17 9.67 20.94 3.09
N SER A 18 8.72 21.86 3.10
CA SER A 18 8.74 23.04 3.96
C SER A 18 8.80 22.67 5.44
N GLU A 19 9.42 23.51 6.26
CA GLU A 19 9.36 23.38 7.72
C GLU A 19 8.02 23.90 8.28
N HIS A 20 7.24 24.62 7.46
CA HIS A 20 5.96 25.23 7.83
C HIS A 20 4.78 24.28 7.58
N PRO A 21 4.02 23.88 8.64
CA PRO A 21 2.87 22.98 8.53
C PRO A 21 1.79 23.41 7.52
N GLU A 22 1.55 24.70 7.42
CA GLU A 22 0.58 25.31 6.51
C GLU A 22 0.94 25.09 5.04
N GLU A 23 2.22 25.17 4.69
CA GLU A 23 2.71 24.88 3.34
C GLU A 23 2.67 23.38 3.07
N GLN A 24 3.14 22.57 4.04
CA GLN A 24 3.08 21.12 3.93
C GLN A 24 1.65 20.63 3.67
N ALA A 25 0.64 21.22 4.32
CA ALA A 25 -0.76 20.84 4.15
C ALA A 25 -1.26 21.06 2.71
N GLN A 26 -0.72 22.03 1.99
CA GLN A 26 -1.13 22.34 0.61
C GLN A 26 -0.53 21.38 -0.44
N ALA A 27 0.42 20.53 -0.06
CA ALA A 27 1.10 19.61 -0.98
C ALA A 27 0.21 18.43 -1.39
N GLN A 28 -0.81 18.74 -2.19
CA GLN A 28 -1.82 17.86 -2.72
C GLN A 28 -1.97 18.06 -4.22
N TYR A 29 -2.30 16.99 -4.94
CA TYR A 29 -2.56 17.03 -6.37
C TYR A 29 -3.90 16.37 -6.67
N PRO A 30 -5.00 17.15 -6.79
CA PRO A 30 -6.28 16.65 -7.26
C PRO A 30 -6.18 16.19 -8.72
N LEU A 31 -6.71 15.00 -9.03
CA LEU A 31 -6.67 14.42 -10.37
C LEU A 31 -7.83 13.43 -10.54
N GLY A 32 -8.76 13.71 -11.45
CA GLY A 32 -10.03 12.98 -11.52
C GLY A 32 -10.76 13.00 -10.17
N THR A 33 -11.14 11.82 -9.67
CA THR A 33 -11.76 11.64 -8.35
C THR A 33 -10.76 11.47 -7.20
N HIS A 34 -9.46 11.57 -7.48
CA HIS A 34 -8.40 11.36 -6.50
C HIS A 34 -7.87 12.68 -5.96
N ILE A 35 -7.53 12.69 -4.68
CA ILE A 35 -6.76 13.78 -4.04
C ILE A 35 -5.43 13.18 -3.62
N PHE A 36 -4.40 13.28 -4.45
CA PHE A 36 -3.11 12.67 -4.11
C PHE A 36 -2.33 13.51 -3.10
N GLU A 37 -1.76 12.85 -2.10
CA GLU A 37 -0.70 13.43 -1.26
C GLU A 37 0.59 13.49 -2.09
N VAL A 38 1.19 14.67 -2.25
CA VAL A 38 2.54 14.81 -2.83
C VAL A 38 3.57 14.59 -1.73
N LYS A 39 4.44 13.59 -1.87
CA LYS A 39 5.49 13.31 -0.87
C LYS A 39 6.66 14.28 -0.97
N ASP A 40 7.27 14.54 0.18
CA ASP A 40 8.49 15.34 0.36
C ASP A 40 9.71 14.72 -0.34
N ARG A 41 9.71 13.38 -0.49
CA ARG A 41 10.80 12.61 -1.09
C ARG A 41 10.35 11.82 -2.31
N GLY A 42 11.27 11.70 -3.25
CA GLY A 42 11.15 10.79 -4.39
C GLY A 42 11.39 9.33 -3.98
N ALA A 43 11.31 8.43 -4.95
CA ALA A 43 11.64 7.01 -4.79
C ALA A 43 12.62 6.57 -5.88
N GLY A 44 13.84 6.23 -5.47
CA GLY A 44 14.92 5.87 -6.40
C GLY A 44 15.15 6.94 -7.46
N ARG A 45 14.92 6.62 -8.74
CA ARG A 45 15.09 7.54 -9.87
C ARG A 45 13.85 8.38 -10.19
N PHE A 46 12.76 8.21 -9.46
CA PHE A 46 11.51 8.96 -9.63
C PHE A 46 11.44 10.09 -8.60
N PRO A 47 11.65 11.35 -8.99
CA PRO A 47 11.74 12.46 -8.04
C PRO A 47 10.41 12.85 -7.39
N PHE A 48 9.27 12.46 -7.97
CA PHE A 48 7.94 12.79 -7.45
C PHE A 48 7.17 11.52 -7.12
N VAL A 49 6.48 11.53 -5.99
CA VAL A 49 5.63 10.42 -5.55
C VAL A 49 4.29 11.00 -5.11
N LEU A 50 3.22 10.50 -5.72
CA LEU A 50 1.82 10.81 -5.42
C LEU A 50 1.17 9.59 -4.77
N VAL A 51 0.44 9.79 -3.68
CA VAL A 51 -0.15 8.68 -2.90
C VAL A 51 -1.56 8.99 -2.44
N ASP A 52 -2.46 8.04 -2.65
CA ASP A 52 -3.74 7.93 -1.95
C ASP A 52 -3.96 6.46 -1.52
N ASN A 53 -5.17 6.07 -1.12
CA ASN A 53 -5.45 4.68 -0.70
C ASN A 53 -5.37 3.66 -1.85
N THR A 54 -5.45 4.15 -3.08
CA THR A 54 -5.63 3.34 -4.28
C THR A 54 -4.31 3.17 -5.04
N TYR A 55 -3.60 4.27 -5.27
CA TYR A 55 -2.39 4.31 -6.07
C TYR A 55 -1.22 4.93 -5.31
N ARG A 56 -0.05 4.36 -5.56
CA ARG A 56 1.24 5.02 -5.35
C ARG A 56 1.91 5.22 -6.69
N ILE A 57 1.88 6.46 -7.19
CA ILE A 57 2.37 6.85 -8.51
C ILE A 57 3.74 7.51 -8.33
N GLN A 58 4.78 6.90 -8.90
CA GLN A 58 6.12 7.48 -8.97
C GLN A 58 6.33 8.07 -10.36
N LEU A 59 6.64 9.35 -10.47
CA LEU A 59 6.74 10.05 -11.74
C LEU A 59 8.18 10.46 -12.05
N SER A 60 8.59 10.27 -13.31
CA SER A 60 9.93 10.62 -13.80
C SER A 60 9.94 12.01 -14.45
N LYS A 61 11.12 12.63 -14.53
CA LYS A 61 11.31 13.84 -15.35
C LYS A 61 11.36 13.47 -16.84
N PRO A 62 10.87 14.33 -17.75
CA PRO A 62 11.03 14.15 -19.19
C PRO A 62 12.49 13.88 -19.62
N GLY A 63 12.68 13.12 -20.70
CA GLY A 63 13.99 12.90 -21.32
C GLY A 63 14.90 11.87 -20.65
N LYS A 64 14.47 11.20 -19.57
CA LYS A 64 15.18 10.04 -19.01
C LYS A 64 14.75 8.75 -19.72
N LYS A 65 15.63 7.74 -19.78
CA LYS A 65 15.31 6.37 -20.26
C LYS A 65 14.35 5.59 -19.32
N LEU A 66 13.55 6.29 -18.52
CA LEU A 66 12.61 5.73 -17.55
C LEU A 66 11.19 5.84 -18.10
N PRO A 67 10.27 4.94 -17.72
CA PRO A 67 8.86 5.15 -18.00
C PRO A 67 8.40 6.46 -17.34
N MET A 68 7.36 7.08 -17.91
CA MET A 68 6.78 8.30 -17.34
C MET A 68 6.32 8.09 -15.89
N ALA A 69 5.66 6.96 -15.65
CA ALA A 69 5.12 6.57 -14.35
C ALA A 69 5.52 5.13 -14.01
N TYR A 70 5.76 4.89 -12.72
CA TYR A 70 5.76 3.56 -12.10
C TYR A 70 4.67 3.56 -11.04
N VAL A 71 3.65 2.73 -11.23
CA VAL A 71 2.45 2.72 -10.38
C VAL A 71 2.38 1.42 -9.59
N GLN A 72 2.11 1.53 -8.30
CA GLN A 72 1.68 0.42 -7.46
C GLN A 72 0.20 0.63 -7.13
N VAL A 73 -0.60 -0.42 -7.29
CA VAL A 73 -2.03 -0.45 -6.98
C VAL A 73 -2.25 -1.17 -5.65
N SER A 74 -3.17 -0.67 -4.82
CA SER A 74 -3.53 -1.35 -3.58
C SER A 74 -4.32 -2.63 -3.85
N ALA A 75 -4.12 -3.64 -2.99
CA ALA A 75 -4.85 -4.90 -3.09
C ALA A 75 -6.36 -4.71 -2.89
N GLU A 76 -6.76 -3.75 -2.05
CA GLU A 76 -8.18 -3.39 -1.83
C GLU A 76 -8.83 -2.87 -3.10
N TYR A 77 -8.13 -2.00 -3.84
CA TYR A 77 -8.68 -1.46 -5.07
C TYR A 77 -8.72 -2.49 -6.20
N LEU A 78 -7.71 -3.37 -6.29
CA LEU A 78 -7.74 -4.52 -7.19
C LEU A 78 -8.92 -5.45 -6.89
N ALA A 79 -9.20 -5.70 -5.60
CA ALA A 79 -10.36 -6.45 -5.16
C ALA A 79 -11.70 -5.75 -5.44
N HIS A 80 -11.71 -4.42 -5.56
CA HIS A 80 -12.92 -3.65 -5.90
C HIS A 80 -13.20 -3.58 -7.40
N ARG A 81 -12.18 -3.35 -8.24
CA ARG A 81 -12.36 -3.04 -9.68
C ARG A 81 -11.84 -4.11 -10.63
N GLY A 82 -10.96 -4.99 -10.17
CA GLY A 82 -10.23 -5.92 -11.03
C GLY A 82 -9.12 -5.25 -11.86
N PRO A 83 -8.11 -6.01 -12.30
CA PRO A 83 -6.87 -5.46 -12.87
C PRO A 83 -7.07 -4.75 -14.22
N VAL A 84 -7.96 -5.24 -15.10
CA VAL A 84 -8.19 -4.66 -16.44
C VAL A 84 -8.84 -3.28 -16.35
N ALA A 85 -9.87 -3.15 -15.51
CA ALA A 85 -10.54 -1.87 -15.28
C ALA A 85 -9.58 -0.85 -14.64
N VAL A 86 -8.73 -1.31 -13.72
CA VAL A 86 -7.67 -0.49 -13.11
C VAL A 86 -6.66 -0.01 -14.15
N GLU A 87 -6.19 -0.87 -15.07
CA GLU A 87 -5.26 -0.43 -16.11
C GLU A 87 -5.88 0.65 -17.01
N SER A 88 -7.16 0.48 -17.37
CA SER A 88 -7.90 1.43 -18.20
C SER A 88 -8.06 2.79 -17.51
N GLU A 89 -8.41 2.77 -16.22
CA GLU A 89 -8.51 3.97 -15.39
C GLU A 89 -7.15 4.67 -15.22
N LEU A 90 -6.08 3.90 -14.95
CA LEU A 90 -4.73 4.46 -14.84
C LEU A 90 -4.27 5.09 -16.15
N GLN A 91 -4.62 4.52 -17.29
CA GLN A 91 -4.28 5.10 -18.59
C GLN A 91 -5.00 6.45 -18.79
N ALA A 92 -6.29 6.54 -18.45
CA ALA A 92 -7.02 7.80 -18.48
C ALA A 92 -6.39 8.85 -17.54
N LEU A 93 -6.18 8.47 -16.28
CA LEU A 93 -5.62 9.34 -15.24
C LEU A 93 -4.21 9.86 -15.61
N LEU A 94 -3.34 8.98 -16.08
CA LEU A 94 -1.96 9.35 -16.44
C LEU A 94 -1.89 10.18 -17.72
N SER A 95 -2.88 10.06 -18.62
CA SER A 95 -2.92 10.86 -19.85
C SER A 95 -3.09 12.36 -19.59
N GLU A 96 -3.75 12.73 -18.48
CA GLU A 96 -3.85 14.12 -18.02
C GLU A 96 -2.51 14.69 -17.53
N LEU A 97 -1.59 13.83 -17.07
CA LEU A 97 -0.27 14.24 -16.60
C LEU A 97 0.75 14.40 -17.73
N GLY A 98 0.49 13.79 -18.89
CA GLY A 98 1.43 13.77 -20.00
C GLY A 98 1.07 12.82 -21.12
N VAL A 99 1.73 13.02 -22.26
CA VAL A 99 1.66 12.10 -23.39
C VAL A 99 2.20 10.71 -22.99
N LEU A 100 1.32 9.71 -23.06
CA LEU A 100 1.66 8.31 -22.87
C LEU A 100 2.23 7.74 -24.18
N SER A 101 3.34 7.01 -24.08
CA SER A 101 3.96 6.36 -25.24
C SER A 101 4.58 5.03 -24.86
N GLY A 102 4.59 4.10 -25.82
CA GLY A 102 5.07 2.74 -25.62
C GLY A 102 4.09 1.85 -24.85
N PRO A 103 4.43 0.57 -24.69
CA PRO A 103 3.56 -0.39 -24.02
C PRO A 103 3.61 -0.25 -22.49
N ASN A 104 2.47 -0.42 -21.84
CA ASN A 104 2.39 -0.66 -20.40
C ASN A 104 3.09 -1.97 -20.06
N ARG A 105 3.80 -2.01 -18.92
CA ARG A 105 4.57 -3.18 -18.52
C ARG A 105 4.31 -3.54 -17.07
N VAL A 106 3.95 -4.80 -16.84
CA VAL A 106 3.88 -5.37 -15.49
C VAL A 106 5.30 -5.57 -14.98
N SER A 107 5.62 -4.91 -13.86
CA SER A 107 6.93 -5.03 -13.21
C SER A 107 6.91 -5.95 -11.99
N ARG A 108 5.70 -6.21 -11.47
CA ARG A 108 5.46 -7.15 -10.38
C ARG A 108 3.98 -7.55 -10.40
N ILE A 109 3.71 -8.82 -10.14
CA ILE A 109 2.38 -9.34 -9.85
C ILE A 109 2.46 -10.27 -8.64
N ASP A 110 1.46 -10.21 -7.78
CA ASP A 110 1.35 -11.05 -6.59
C ASP A 110 0.06 -11.85 -6.72
N LEU A 111 0.17 -13.18 -6.75
CA LEU A 111 -0.97 -14.10 -6.74
C LEU A 111 -1.18 -14.60 -5.32
N ALA A 112 -2.40 -14.53 -4.82
CA ALA A 112 -2.74 -14.91 -3.45
C ALA A 112 -3.95 -15.84 -3.39
N ALA A 113 -3.80 -16.97 -2.70
CA ALA A 113 -4.88 -17.87 -2.34
C ALA A 113 -5.14 -17.79 -0.83
N ASP A 114 -6.36 -17.42 -0.46
CA ASP A 114 -6.84 -17.48 0.92
C ASP A 114 -7.52 -18.83 1.18
N PHE A 115 -7.22 -19.45 2.31
CA PHE A 115 -7.75 -20.76 2.64
C PHE A 115 -7.83 -21.01 4.14
N SER A 116 -8.76 -21.90 4.51
CA SER A 116 -8.92 -22.41 5.86
C SER A 116 -8.53 -23.88 5.89
N THR A 117 -7.88 -24.33 6.97
CA THR A 117 -7.46 -25.73 7.11
C THR A 117 -7.29 -26.11 8.57
N PRO A 118 -7.55 -27.37 8.95
CA PRO A 118 -7.20 -27.88 10.29
C PRO A 118 -5.70 -28.16 10.44
N VAL A 119 -4.91 -28.09 9.37
CA VAL A 119 -3.47 -28.37 9.42
C VAL A 119 -2.74 -27.31 10.26
N VAL A 120 -1.92 -27.76 11.20
CA VAL A 120 -1.09 -26.90 12.05
C VAL A 120 0.13 -26.43 11.24
N MET A 121 0.18 -25.13 10.92
CA MET A 121 1.20 -24.54 10.02
C MET A 121 2.64 -24.54 10.55
N ASP A 122 2.81 -24.75 11.86
CA ASP A 122 4.12 -24.85 12.52
C ASP A 122 4.60 -26.31 12.65
N SER A 123 3.85 -27.27 12.09
CA SER A 123 4.21 -28.69 12.18
C SER A 123 5.34 -29.11 11.24
N TRP A 124 5.78 -28.23 10.34
CA TRP A 124 6.75 -28.57 9.30
C TRP A 124 8.16 -28.09 9.63
N HIS A 125 9.10 -29.02 9.59
CA HIS A 125 10.51 -28.66 9.60
C HIS A 125 10.95 -28.07 8.25
N ARG A 126 12.02 -27.26 8.25
CA ARG A 126 12.57 -26.62 7.04
C ARG A 126 12.90 -27.61 5.91
N CYS A 127 13.25 -28.85 6.25
CA CYS A 127 13.54 -29.91 5.28
C CYS A 127 12.32 -30.32 4.44
N ALA A 128 11.10 -30.08 4.91
CA ALA A 128 9.87 -30.38 4.17
C ALA A 128 9.68 -29.46 2.94
N TRP A 129 10.32 -28.29 2.92
CA TRP A 129 10.24 -27.33 1.82
C TRP A 129 11.29 -27.60 0.76
N VAL A 130 10.88 -28.18 -0.38
CA VAL A 130 11.73 -28.33 -1.55
C VAL A 130 11.56 -27.10 -2.43
N THR A 131 12.64 -26.32 -2.61
CA THR A 131 12.57 -25.04 -3.32
C THR A 131 13.83 -24.72 -4.10
N ARG A 132 13.70 -23.87 -5.13
CA ARG A 132 14.81 -23.25 -5.85
C ARG A 132 15.36 -22.00 -5.15
N ALA A 133 14.69 -21.51 -4.11
CA ALA A 133 15.17 -20.39 -3.30
C ALA A 133 16.30 -20.81 -2.36
N THR A 134 17.14 -19.85 -1.99
CA THR A 134 18.23 -20.05 -1.03
C THR A 134 17.79 -19.88 0.42
N GLU A 135 16.81 -19.01 0.67
CA GLU A 135 16.38 -18.63 2.01
C GLU A 135 14.94 -19.06 2.29
N ILE A 136 14.76 -19.60 3.50
CA ILE A 136 13.47 -19.92 4.11
C ILE A 136 13.51 -19.26 5.49
N HIS A 137 12.44 -18.60 5.91
CA HIS A 137 12.31 -17.98 7.22
C HIS A 137 10.96 -18.32 7.83
N SER A 138 10.91 -18.51 9.14
CA SER A 138 9.69 -18.65 9.93
C SER A 138 9.54 -17.45 10.86
N TYR A 139 8.30 -17.07 11.15
CA TYR A 139 7.97 -15.93 12.00
C TYR A 139 7.02 -16.35 13.11
N ALA A 140 7.16 -15.68 14.25
CA ALA A 140 6.27 -15.80 15.40
C ALA A 140 6.06 -14.42 16.04
N LYS A 141 4.89 -14.22 16.64
CA LYS A 141 4.53 -13.05 17.43
C LYS A 141 3.87 -13.54 18.71
N ASP A 142 4.34 -13.06 19.86
CA ASP A 142 3.86 -13.47 21.18
C ASP A 142 3.87 -15.00 21.37
N GLN A 143 4.99 -15.63 20.97
CA GLN A 143 5.20 -17.09 20.97
C GLN A 143 4.24 -17.91 20.09
N LYS A 144 3.43 -17.25 19.24
CA LYS A 144 2.56 -17.91 18.28
C LYS A 144 3.17 -17.81 16.88
N PHE A 145 3.32 -18.95 16.20
CA PHE A 145 3.72 -19.01 14.80
C PHE A 145 2.77 -18.20 13.90
N THR A 146 3.33 -17.36 13.02
CA THR A 146 2.56 -16.45 12.17
C THR A 146 2.77 -16.66 10.68
N GLY A 147 3.82 -17.37 10.27
CA GLY A 147 4.02 -17.69 8.86
C GLY A 147 5.44 -18.03 8.44
N TRP A 148 5.54 -18.45 7.18
CA TRP A 148 6.77 -18.71 6.44
C TRP A 148 6.99 -17.64 5.38
N THR A 149 8.25 -17.32 5.11
CA THR A 149 8.63 -16.66 3.86
C THR A 149 9.78 -17.40 3.19
N ILE A 150 9.76 -17.46 1.86
CA ILE A 150 10.72 -18.24 1.07
C ILE A 150 11.15 -17.41 -0.13
N GLY A 151 12.47 -17.28 -0.34
CA GLY A 151 13.04 -16.59 -1.51
C GLY A 151 12.86 -15.06 -1.52
N MET A 152 12.55 -14.44 -0.38
CA MET A 152 12.36 -12.99 -0.30
C MET A 152 13.60 -12.23 -0.80
N GLY A 153 13.37 -11.15 -1.55
CA GLY A 153 14.43 -10.37 -2.20
C GLY A 153 14.81 -10.85 -3.60
N GLY A 154 14.54 -12.11 -3.95
CA GLY A 154 14.81 -12.68 -5.29
C GLY A 154 13.83 -12.23 -6.38
N VAL A 155 13.91 -12.86 -7.56
CA VAL A 155 12.99 -12.62 -8.70
C VAL A 155 11.58 -13.20 -8.47
N MET A 156 11.48 -14.14 -7.53
CA MET A 156 10.24 -14.67 -6.99
C MET A 156 10.34 -14.74 -5.46
N GLY A 157 9.22 -14.61 -4.77
CA GLY A 157 9.11 -14.85 -3.34
C GLY A 157 7.78 -15.47 -2.96
N CYS A 158 7.75 -16.19 -1.86
CA CYS A 158 6.54 -16.79 -1.30
C CYS A 158 6.32 -16.34 0.14
N ARG A 159 5.05 -16.08 0.49
CA ARG A 159 4.59 -15.81 1.86
C ARG A 159 3.45 -16.77 2.16
N LEU A 160 3.55 -17.53 3.26
CA LEU A 160 2.45 -18.32 3.81
C LEU A 160 2.20 -17.84 5.23
N TYR A 161 1.08 -17.19 5.52
CA TYR A 161 0.91 -16.49 6.80
C TYR A 161 -0.53 -16.44 7.33
N ASP A 162 -0.65 -16.25 8.65
CA ASP A 162 -1.94 -16.10 9.35
C ASP A 162 -2.55 -14.74 8.95
N LYS A 163 -3.51 -14.79 8.05
CA LYS A 163 -4.11 -13.60 7.44
C LYS A 163 -5.06 -12.89 8.40
N VAL A 164 -5.72 -13.64 9.27
CA VAL A 164 -6.58 -13.06 10.32
C VAL A 164 -5.74 -12.24 11.29
N GLN A 165 -4.61 -12.78 11.75
CA GLN A 165 -3.70 -12.04 12.62
C GLN A 165 -3.09 -10.82 11.92
N GLU A 166 -2.77 -10.90 10.62
CA GLU A 166 -2.32 -9.73 9.85
C GLU A 166 -3.38 -8.63 9.81
N ILE A 167 -4.64 -8.98 9.52
CA ILE A 167 -5.75 -8.01 9.47
C ILE A 167 -5.96 -7.31 10.81
N VAL A 168 -5.91 -8.05 11.92
CA VAL A 168 -6.02 -7.46 13.27
C VAL A 168 -4.93 -6.41 13.52
N ASN A 169 -3.72 -6.64 13.01
CA ASN A 169 -2.60 -5.71 13.16
C ASN A 169 -2.66 -4.53 12.18
N THR A 170 -3.12 -4.74 10.94
CA THR A 170 -3.07 -3.70 9.89
C THR A 170 -4.36 -2.92 9.71
N GLY A 171 -5.49 -3.41 10.24
CA GLY A 171 -6.80 -2.79 10.10
C GLY A 171 -7.47 -3.02 8.73
N LYS A 172 -6.94 -3.94 7.90
CA LYS A 172 -7.47 -4.26 6.56
C LYS A 172 -8.69 -5.18 6.60
N ALA A 173 -9.70 -4.80 7.39
CA ALA A 173 -10.89 -5.61 7.61
C ALA A 173 -11.71 -5.87 6.32
N TRP A 174 -11.52 -5.05 5.29
CA TRP A 174 -12.19 -5.21 3.99
C TRP A 174 -12.01 -6.61 3.37
N VAL A 175 -10.89 -7.31 3.64
CA VAL A 175 -10.63 -8.65 3.09
C VAL A 175 -11.70 -9.64 3.56
N MET A 176 -12.20 -9.48 4.80
CA MET A 176 -13.24 -10.35 5.35
C MET A 176 -14.55 -10.25 4.56
N ASN A 177 -14.81 -9.10 3.91
CA ASN A 177 -15.99 -8.92 3.07
C ASN A 177 -15.93 -9.77 1.78
N GLN A 178 -14.75 -10.26 1.38
CA GLN A 178 -14.63 -11.23 0.29
C GLN A 178 -14.87 -12.66 0.77
N TRP A 179 -14.55 -12.97 2.02
CA TRP A 179 -14.66 -14.32 2.58
C TRP A 179 -16.08 -14.65 3.05
N ILE A 180 -16.80 -13.67 3.60
CA ILE A 180 -18.18 -13.86 4.12
C ILE A 180 -19.11 -14.45 3.03
N PRO A 181 -19.16 -13.90 1.79
CA PRO A 181 -19.95 -14.49 0.71
C PRO A 181 -19.54 -15.92 0.33
N MET A 182 -18.29 -16.30 0.60
CA MET A 182 -17.74 -17.64 0.36
C MET A 182 -17.99 -18.61 1.53
N GLY A 183 -18.75 -18.20 2.54
CA GLY A 183 -19.16 -19.04 3.66
C GLY A 183 -18.25 -18.98 4.89
N TRP A 184 -17.23 -18.11 4.91
CA TRP A 184 -16.39 -17.91 6.09
C TRP A 184 -17.18 -17.32 7.25
N LYS A 185 -16.90 -17.79 8.47
CA LYS A 185 -17.53 -17.28 9.70
C LYS A 185 -16.51 -16.56 10.59
N PRO A 186 -16.91 -15.44 11.24
CA PRO A 186 -16.06 -14.77 12.21
C PRO A 186 -15.51 -15.74 13.27
N GLY A 187 -14.19 -15.72 13.45
CA GLY A 187 -13.47 -16.61 14.36
C GLY A 187 -12.79 -17.80 13.68
N GLU A 188 -13.14 -18.13 12.44
CA GLU A 188 -12.41 -19.13 11.66
C GLU A 188 -11.04 -18.60 11.21
N SER A 189 -10.01 -19.44 11.32
CA SER A 189 -8.67 -19.09 10.88
C SER A 189 -8.59 -19.07 9.35
N VAL A 190 -7.95 -18.04 8.80
CA VAL A 190 -7.61 -17.96 7.37
C VAL A 190 -6.13 -17.75 7.22
N TRP A 191 -5.53 -18.55 6.36
CA TRP A 191 -4.14 -18.44 5.92
C TRP A 191 -4.11 -17.92 4.49
N ARG A 192 -3.07 -17.16 4.16
CA ARG A 192 -2.80 -16.74 2.80
C ARG A 192 -1.51 -17.35 2.30
N LEU A 193 -1.57 -18.02 1.15
CA LEU A 193 -0.40 -18.35 0.34
C LEU A 193 -0.27 -17.33 -0.78
N GLU A 194 0.83 -16.61 -0.83
CA GLU A 194 1.09 -15.56 -1.81
C GLU A 194 2.42 -15.79 -2.53
N PHE A 195 2.41 -15.73 -3.86
CA PHE A 195 3.62 -15.71 -4.69
C PHE A 195 3.77 -14.35 -5.37
N GLU A 196 4.91 -13.72 -5.10
CA GLU A 196 5.35 -12.48 -5.74
C GLU A 196 6.25 -12.82 -6.93
N PHE A 197 5.90 -12.33 -8.13
CA PHE A 197 6.69 -12.48 -9.36
C PHE A 197 7.19 -11.12 -9.81
N LYS A 198 8.51 -10.93 -9.91
CA LYS A 198 9.12 -9.65 -10.31
C LYS A 198 9.46 -9.60 -11.80
N ARG A 199 9.79 -8.39 -12.25
CA ARG A 199 10.08 -8.03 -13.64
C ARG A 199 11.00 -9.00 -14.37
N ASP A 200 12.12 -9.39 -13.78
CA ASP A 200 13.10 -10.24 -14.46
C ASP A 200 12.51 -11.62 -14.76
N PHE A 201 11.81 -12.22 -13.80
CA PHE A 201 11.08 -13.48 -13.99
C PHE A 201 10.02 -13.39 -15.09
N LEU A 202 9.21 -12.32 -15.07
CA LEU A 202 8.14 -12.08 -16.02
C LEU A 202 8.69 -11.84 -17.44
N LYS A 203 9.75 -11.05 -17.56
CA LYS A 203 10.41 -10.73 -18.83
C LYS A 203 11.00 -11.98 -19.47
N ASP A 204 11.67 -12.83 -18.71
CA ASP A 204 12.29 -14.06 -19.22
C ASP A 204 11.23 -15.03 -19.80
N ARG A 205 10.00 -14.95 -19.29
CA ARG A 205 8.83 -15.71 -19.77
C ARG A 205 8.01 -14.97 -20.82
N LYS A 206 8.46 -13.79 -21.27
CA LYS A 206 7.78 -12.91 -22.23
C LYS A 206 6.39 -12.43 -21.75
N LEU A 207 6.13 -12.47 -20.44
CA LEU A 207 4.90 -12.00 -19.80
C LEU A 207 5.04 -10.53 -19.41
N THR A 208 4.97 -9.62 -20.39
CA THR A 208 5.30 -8.21 -20.16
C THR A 208 4.08 -7.28 -20.07
N SER A 209 2.99 -7.57 -20.78
CA SER A 209 1.74 -6.80 -20.71
C SER A 209 0.80 -7.40 -19.67
N LEU A 210 -0.14 -6.61 -19.16
CA LEU A 210 -1.15 -7.12 -18.22
C LEU A 210 -1.97 -8.24 -18.85
N GLU A 211 -2.47 -8.05 -20.07
CA GLU A 211 -3.18 -9.07 -20.84
C GLU A 211 -2.40 -10.40 -20.90
N SER A 212 -1.11 -10.36 -21.27
CA SER A 212 -0.29 -11.57 -21.35
C SER A 212 -0.14 -12.28 -20.00
N VAL A 213 -0.03 -11.52 -18.90
CA VAL A 213 0.10 -12.07 -17.56
C VAL A 213 -1.21 -12.70 -17.10
N LEU A 214 -2.34 -12.01 -17.30
CA LEU A 214 -3.67 -12.49 -16.90
C LEU A 214 -4.08 -13.75 -17.69
N ALA A 215 -3.70 -13.85 -18.96
CA ALA A 215 -3.93 -15.05 -19.76
C ALA A 215 -3.05 -16.26 -19.35
N ASN A 216 -2.15 -16.12 -18.38
CA ASN A 216 -1.20 -17.17 -17.97
C ASN A 216 -1.15 -17.36 -16.44
N LEU A 217 -2.20 -16.98 -15.70
CA LEU A 217 -2.21 -17.09 -14.24
C LEU A 217 -2.09 -18.54 -13.75
N ASN A 218 -2.81 -19.49 -14.37
CA ASN A 218 -2.71 -20.91 -14.05
C ASN A 218 -1.29 -21.44 -14.24
N GLY A 219 -0.62 -21.06 -15.33
CA GLY A 219 0.78 -21.43 -15.58
C GLY A 219 1.75 -20.86 -14.55
N LEU A 220 1.57 -19.59 -14.17
CA LEU A 220 2.37 -18.94 -13.13
C LEU A 220 2.22 -19.64 -11.77
N TRP A 221 0.98 -19.91 -11.37
CA TRP A 221 0.66 -20.57 -10.10
C TRP A 221 1.16 -22.02 -10.07
N SER A 222 0.95 -22.77 -11.16
CA SER A 222 1.43 -24.14 -11.30
C SER A 222 2.95 -24.22 -11.18
N TYR A 223 3.69 -23.37 -11.90
CA TYR A 223 5.16 -23.32 -11.78
C TYR A 223 5.59 -22.99 -10.35
N ALA A 224 4.94 -22.01 -9.72
CA ALA A 224 5.27 -21.57 -8.36
C ALA A 224 5.07 -22.69 -7.32
N THR A 225 4.00 -23.49 -7.45
CA THR A 225 3.59 -24.52 -6.49
C THR A 225 4.11 -25.93 -6.80
N THR A 226 4.67 -26.18 -7.98
CA THR A 226 5.14 -27.53 -8.35
C THR A 226 6.65 -27.59 -8.61
N GLU A 227 7.19 -26.57 -9.27
CA GLU A 227 8.58 -26.55 -9.72
C GLU A 227 9.49 -25.66 -8.87
N TRP A 228 8.98 -24.52 -8.43
CA TRP A 228 9.77 -23.53 -7.69
C TRP A 228 9.72 -23.75 -6.18
N LEU A 229 8.55 -24.09 -5.64
CA LEU A 229 8.34 -24.40 -4.24
C LEU A 229 7.34 -25.53 -4.08
N ARG A 230 7.70 -26.53 -3.27
CA ARG A 230 6.85 -27.66 -2.94
C ARG A 230 6.96 -28.00 -1.47
N LEU A 231 5.82 -28.09 -0.78
CA LEU A 231 5.75 -28.69 0.54
C LEU A 231 5.61 -30.21 0.40
N THR A 232 6.51 -30.93 1.04
CA THR A 232 6.62 -32.39 0.96
C THR A 232 6.37 -33.04 2.30
N VAL A 233 6.08 -34.34 2.31
CA VAL A 233 6.12 -35.17 3.51
C VAL A 233 7.51 -35.78 3.61
N PRO A 234 8.34 -35.39 4.60
CA PRO A 234 9.69 -35.94 4.75
C PRO A 234 9.68 -37.46 4.89
N ASN A 235 10.64 -38.11 4.23
CA ASN A 235 10.88 -39.54 4.37
C ASN A 235 12.33 -39.74 4.84
N GLU A 236 12.51 -40.15 6.09
CA GLU A 236 13.83 -40.34 6.70
C GLU A 236 14.64 -41.46 6.03
N LEU A 237 13.97 -42.40 5.35
CA LEU A 237 14.59 -43.51 4.64
C LEU A 237 15.04 -43.17 3.21
N ASP A 238 14.63 -42.01 2.68
CA ASP A 238 15.02 -41.54 1.34
C ASP A 238 15.74 -40.19 1.42
N GLY A 239 17.06 -40.19 1.22
CA GLY A 239 17.83 -38.94 1.17
C GLY A 239 17.50 -38.04 -0.04
N THR A 240 16.77 -38.55 -1.04
CA THR A 240 16.46 -37.80 -2.27
C THR A 240 15.14 -37.06 -2.14
N ARG A 241 15.20 -35.84 -1.59
CA ARG A 241 14.05 -34.96 -1.32
C ARG A 241 13.12 -34.70 -2.51
N SER A 242 13.63 -34.75 -3.75
CA SER A 242 12.80 -34.57 -4.94
C SER A 242 11.77 -35.69 -5.15
N ARG A 243 12.00 -36.89 -4.59
CA ARG A 243 11.09 -38.04 -4.66
C ARG A 243 10.04 -38.06 -3.55
N TRP A 244 10.22 -37.23 -2.51
CA TRP A 244 9.29 -37.19 -1.39
C TRP A 244 7.90 -36.80 -1.87
N PRO A 245 6.83 -37.45 -1.36
CA PRO A 245 5.47 -37.16 -1.78
C PRO A 245 5.08 -35.73 -1.38
N THR A 246 4.22 -35.11 -2.20
CA THR A 246 3.71 -33.76 -1.94
C THR A 246 2.69 -33.81 -0.80
N HIS A 247 2.76 -32.84 0.12
CA HIS A 247 1.82 -32.75 1.23
C HIS A 247 0.39 -32.49 0.73
N ALA A 248 -0.62 -33.13 1.32
CA ALA A 248 -2.01 -33.06 0.85
C ALA A 248 -2.57 -31.63 0.76
N LEU A 249 -2.31 -30.79 1.78
CA LEU A 249 -2.65 -29.36 1.74
C LEU A 249 -2.04 -28.66 0.52
N TRP A 250 -0.79 -28.99 0.17
CA TRP A 250 -0.09 -28.36 -0.94
C TRP A 250 -0.62 -28.83 -2.29
N ILE A 251 -1.08 -30.08 -2.39
CA ILE A 251 -1.80 -30.58 -3.58
C ILE A 251 -3.07 -29.74 -3.81
N ALA A 252 -3.86 -29.49 -2.76
CA ALA A 252 -5.06 -28.67 -2.85
C ALA A 252 -4.76 -27.20 -3.21
N LEU A 253 -3.69 -26.64 -2.67
CA LEU A 253 -3.24 -25.27 -3.01
C LEU A 253 -2.72 -25.17 -4.44
N ALA A 254 -1.99 -26.19 -4.92
CA ALA A 254 -1.48 -26.22 -6.30
C ALA A 254 -2.61 -26.37 -7.33
N SER A 255 -3.77 -26.91 -6.94
CA SER A 255 -4.94 -27.09 -7.82
C SER A 255 -5.89 -25.90 -7.86
N VAL A 256 -5.54 -24.75 -7.28
CA VAL A 256 -6.35 -23.52 -7.38
C VAL A 256 -6.44 -23.10 -8.84
N ASP A 257 -7.68 -22.89 -9.32
CA ASP A 257 -7.97 -22.45 -10.68
C ASP A 257 -8.21 -20.94 -10.75
N TRP A 258 -7.37 -20.26 -11.52
CA TRP A 258 -7.39 -18.82 -11.73
C TRP A 258 -8.25 -18.37 -12.92
N GLU A 259 -8.67 -19.28 -13.79
CA GLU A 259 -9.31 -18.95 -15.07
C GLU A 259 -10.84 -19.19 -15.06
N SER A 260 -11.32 -20.12 -14.24
CA SER A 260 -12.76 -20.45 -14.18
C SER A 260 -13.54 -19.82 -13.03
N THR A 261 -12.86 -19.10 -12.13
CA THR A 261 -13.48 -18.54 -10.92
C THR A 261 -14.05 -17.15 -11.18
N ASP A 262 -15.34 -16.96 -10.93
CA ASP A 262 -15.96 -15.62 -10.94
C ASP A 262 -15.35 -14.74 -9.84
N ALA A 263 -14.92 -13.53 -10.22
CA ALA A 263 -14.34 -12.60 -9.27
C ALA A 263 -15.41 -12.03 -8.33
N VAL A 264 -15.28 -12.30 -7.03
CA VAL A 264 -16.03 -11.59 -5.98
C VAL A 264 -15.39 -10.23 -5.76
N LEU A 265 -15.94 -9.22 -6.40
CA LEU A 265 -15.51 -7.84 -6.23
C LEU A 265 -16.07 -7.25 -4.93
N LEU A 266 -15.30 -6.37 -4.31
CA LEU A 266 -15.80 -5.53 -3.23
C LEU A 266 -16.78 -4.49 -3.80
N ASP A 267 -17.88 -4.23 -3.10
CA ASP A 267 -18.84 -3.21 -3.54
C ASP A 267 -18.31 -1.78 -3.41
N LYS A 268 -17.45 -1.54 -2.42
CA LYS A 268 -16.97 -0.21 -2.05
C LYS A 268 -15.48 -0.23 -1.75
N CYS A 269 -14.78 0.78 -2.24
CA CYS A 269 -13.44 1.13 -1.84
C CYS A 269 -13.34 2.65 -1.75
N SER A 270 -12.68 3.16 -0.71
CA SER A 270 -12.39 4.59 -0.60
C SER A 270 -11.00 4.91 -1.15
N THR A 271 -10.85 6.07 -1.76
CA THR A 271 -9.53 6.67 -2.09
C THR A 271 -8.88 7.32 -0.85
N THR A 272 -9.65 7.51 0.23
CA THR A 272 -9.18 8.11 1.48
C THR A 272 -8.43 7.10 2.35
N ARG A 273 -7.41 7.57 3.07
CA ARG A 273 -6.53 6.79 3.94
C ARG A 273 -6.87 7.01 5.42
N ASN A 274 -8.16 6.98 5.74
CA ASN A 274 -8.63 7.23 7.09
C ASN A 274 -8.14 6.15 8.07
N PRO A 275 -7.71 6.53 9.30
CA PRO A 275 -7.55 5.58 10.37
C PRO A 275 -8.92 5.01 10.76
N THR A 276 -8.94 3.81 11.33
CA THR A 276 -10.16 3.27 11.92
C THR A 276 -10.55 4.08 13.16
N GLU A 277 -11.85 4.27 13.38
CA GLU A 277 -12.35 4.97 14.57
C GLU A 277 -11.91 4.26 15.86
N LEU A 278 -11.94 2.93 15.88
CA LEU A 278 -11.44 2.13 17.00
C LEU A 278 -9.99 2.47 17.36
N ARG A 279 -9.10 2.68 16.37
CA ARG A 279 -7.71 3.10 16.63
C ARG A 279 -7.66 4.44 17.35
N LEU A 280 -8.49 5.40 16.95
CA LEU A 280 -8.56 6.71 17.62
C LEU A 280 -9.07 6.57 19.06
N ILE A 281 -10.12 5.78 19.26
CA ILE A 281 -10.68 5.48 20.59
C ILE A 281 -9.62 4.84 21.49
N THR A 282 -8.85 3.87 21.00
CA THR A 282 -7.78 3.22 21.78
C THR A 282 -6.70 4.21 22.21
N VAL A 283 -6.30 5.15 21.32
CA VAL A 283 -5.32 6.19 21.66
C VAL A 283 -5.86 7.14 22.73
N VAL A 284 -7.12 7.57 22.61
CA VAL A 284 -7.78 8.43 23.60
C VAL A 284 -7.88 7.72 24.95
N LEU A 285 -8.35 6.46 24.96
CA LEU A 285 -8.46 5.67 26.18
C LEU A 285 -7.10 5.49 26.87
N GLY A 286 -6.06 5.13 26.12
CA GLY A 286 -4.70 4.98 26.65
C GLY A 286 -4.19 6.27 27.30
N SER A 287 -4.40 7.41 26.64
CA SER A 287 -4.02 8.73 27.16
C SER A 287 -4.79 9.08 28.43
N LEU A 288 -6.11 8.82 28.45
CA LEU A 288 -6.98 9.11 29.58
C LEU A 288 -6.61 8.27 30.82
N VAL A 289 -6.43 6.95 30.67
CA VAL A 289 -6.09 6.09 31.82
C VAL A 289 -4.71 6.41 32.39
N SER A 290 -3.74 6.78 31.54
CA SER A 290 -2.44 7.27 32.01
C SER A 290 -2.56 8.58 32.79
N PHE A 291 -3.37 9.52 32.32
CA PHE A 291 -3.61 10.78 33.01
C PHE A 291 -4.29 10.57 34.38
N MET A 292 -5.34 9.75 34.41
CA MET A 292 -6.04 9.38 35.65
C MET A 292 -5.10 8.72 36.66
N ALA A 293 -4.26 7.78 36.23
CA ALA A 293 -3.31 7.11 37.09
C ALA A 293 -2.23 8.08 37.64
N MET A 294 -1.70 8.96 36.78
CA MET A 294 -0.69 9.95 37.15
C MET A 294 -1.19 10.94 38.20
N HIS A 295 -2.44 11.39 38.07
CA HIS A 295 -3.06 12.37 38.98
C HIS A 295 -3.91 11.76 40.09
N ARG A 296 -4.04 10.42 40.14
CA ARG A 296 -4.89 9.68 41.09
C ARG A 296 -6.36 10.12 41.03
N ILE A 297 -6.84 10.46 39.83
CA ILE A 297 -8.24 10.85 39.59
C ILE A 297 -9.07 9.58 39.40
N VAL A 298 -10.15 9.45 40.16
CA VAL A 298 -11.07 8.31 40.06
C VAL A 298 -12.30 8.67 39.22
N ASP A 299 -12.75 9.93 39.27
CA ASP A 299 -13.89 10.37 38.47
C ASP A 299 -13.49 10.58 37.00
N ARG A 300 -14.25 9.92 36.11
CA ARG A 300 -13.99 9.97 34.67
C ARG A 300 -14.22 11.36 34.08
N ASN A 301 -15.28 12.05 34.48
CA ASN A 301 -15.65 13.32 33.86
C ASN A 301 -14.67 14.41 34.30
N GLU A 302 -14.28 14.41 35.58
CA GLU A 302 -13.20 15.26 36.11
C GLU A 302 -11.90 15.05 35.33
N ALA A 303 -11.51 13.80 35.07
CA ALA A 303 -10.32 13.49 34.31
C ALA A 303 -10.37 14.01 32.87
N ILE A 304 -11.52 13.88 32.19
CA ILE A 304 -11.74 14.39 30.83
C ILE A 304 -11.62 15.92 30.83
N ASP A 305 -12.33 16.60 31.72
CA ASP A 305 -12.36 18.07 31.77
C ASP A 305 -10.96 18.63 32.07
N GLN A 306 -10.25 18.05 33.04
CA GLN A 306 -8.88 18.45 33.36
C GLN A 306 -7.92 18.19 32.20
N LEU A 307 -7.99 17.02 31.57
CA LEU A 307 -7.10 16.69 30.45
C LEU A 307 -7.32 17.63 29.26
N LEU A 308 -8.58 17.91 28.90
CA LEU A 308 -8.91 18.83 27.82
C LEU A 308 -8.50 20.27 28.15
N THR A 309 -8.67 20.70 29.40
CA THR A 309 -8.20 22.02 29.86
C THR A 309 -6.68 22.13 29.72
N ARG A 310 -5.92 21.12 30.17
CA ARG A 310 -4.46 21.10 30.03
C ARG A 310 -4.00 21.07 28.58
N LEU A 311 -4.70 20.32 27.72
CA LEU A 311 -4.45 20.29 26.28
C LEU A 311 -4.61 21.68 25.69
N TYR A 312 -5.73 22.37 26.00
CA TYR A 312 -6.00 23.72 25.53
C TYR A 312 -4.94 24.71 26.02
N GLU A 313 -4.62 24.74 27.31
CA GLU A 313 -3.60 25.61 27.90
C GLU A 313 -2.23 25.42 27.23
N HIS A 314 -1.80 24.16 27.09
CA HIS A 314 -0.50 23.82 26.51
C HIS A 314 -0.42 24.25 25.05
N TYR A 315 -1.39 23.85 24.23
CA TYR A 315 -1.33 24.14 22.80
C TYR A 315 -1.70 25.59 22.46
N SER A 316 -2.44 26.30 23.32
CA SER A 316 -2.57 27.77 23.21
C SER A 316 -1.22 28.46 23.38
N THR A 317 -0.40 28.01 24.34
CA THR A 317 0.96 28.54 24.53
C THR A 317 1.85 28.23 23.32
N VAL A 318 1.74 27.04 22.74
CA VAL A 318 2.46 26.66 21.52
C VAL A 318 2.00 27.50 20.33
N ALA A 319 0.70 27.73 20.17
CA ALA A 319 0.11 28.52 19.10
C ALA A 319 0.58 29.99 19.16
N ILE A 320 0.57 30.60 20.35
CA ILE A 320 1.03 31.99 20.54
C ILE A 320 2.49 32.16 20.12
N LYS A 321 3.37 31.19 20.40
CA LYS A 321 4.77 31.22 19.96
C LYS A 321 4.93 31.20 18.44
N GLN A 322 3.91 30.76 17.71
CA GLN A 322 3.84 30.76 16.25
C GLN A 322 3.01 31.93 15.70
N GLY A 323 2.54 32.84 16.57
CA GLY A 323 1.69 33.97 16.18
C GLY A 323 0.25 33.56 15.83
N LEU A 324 -0.26 32.46 16.39
CA LEU A 324 -1.57 31.90 16.09
C LEU A 324 -2.47 31.85 17.33
N SER A 325 -3.78 31.88 17.10
CA SER A 325 -4.78 31.37 18.05
C SER A 325 -4.74 29.84 18.13
N PHE A 326 -5.31 29.27 19.20
CA PHE A 326 -5.45 27.81 19.32
C PHE A 326 -6.26 27.22 18.16
N ASP A 327 -7.34 27.89 17.74
CA ASP A 327 -8.20 27.44 16.65
C ASP A 327 -7.46 27.43 15.30
N GLU A 328 -6.65 28.45 15.00
CA GLU A 328 -5.80 28.47 13.81
C GLU A 328 -4.74 27.37 13.85
N TYR A 329 -4.10 27.15 15.00
CA TYR A 329 -3.15 26.06 15.19
C TYR A 329 -3.82 24.70 14.97
N LEU A 330 -5.00 24.49 15.54
CA LEU A 330 -5.78 23.26 15.37
C LEU A 330 -6.19 23.06 13.90
N ALA A 331 -6.66 24.11 13.23
CA ALA A 331 -7.00 24.08 11.81
C ALA A 331 -5.81 23.67 10.93
N ARG A 332 -4.60 24.17 11.20
CA ARG A 332 -3.36 23.74 10.50
C ARG A 332 -3.08 22.24 10.72
N ARG A 333 -3.25 21.74 11.95
CA ARG A 333 -3.07 20.31 12.26
C ARG A 333 -4.11 19.43 11.59
N ILE A 334 -5.36 19.90 11.50
CA ILE A 334 -6.44 19.23 10.76
C ILE A 334 -6.11 19.20 9.26
N ALA A 335 -5.65 20.31 8.67
CA ALA A 335 -5.27 20.37 7.25
C ALA A 335 -4.15 19.38 6.92
N LEU A 336 -3.12 19.25 7.77
CA LEU A 336 -2.09 18.22 7.62
C LEU A 336 -2.68 16.81 7.58
N LYS A 337 -3.66 16.52 8.44
CA LYS A 337 -4.36 15.23 8.45
C LYS A 337 -5.27 15.06 7.23
N GLY A 338 -5.93 16.11 6.77
CA GLY A 338 -6.69 16.12 5.53
C GLY A 338 -5.84 15.75 4.31
N ARG A 339 -4.60 16.24 4.27
CA ARG A 339 -3.60 15.84 3.27
C ARG A 339 -3.17 14.38 3.42
N GLU A 340 -2.80 13.95 4.63
CA GLU A 340 -2.32 12.59 4.88
C GLU A 340 -3.39 11.52 4.59
N PHE A 341 -4.65 11.84 4.89
CA PHE A 341 -5.79 10.95 4.73
C PHE A 341 -6.53 11.12 3.40
N ASN A 342 -6.11 12.09 2.58
CA ASN A 342 -6.73 12.39 1.29
C ASN A 342 -8.23 12.76 1.39
N THR A 343 -8.67 13.39 2.49
CA THR A 343 -10.10 13.62 2.78
C THR A 343 -10.63 14.99 2.36
N ALA A 344 -9.75 15.97 2.14
CA ALA A 344 -10.13 17.32 1.74
C ALA A 344 -9.03 17.96 0.87
N ILE A 345 -9.42 18.91 0.02
CA ILE A 345 -8.48 19.74 -0.74
C ILE A 345 -8.21 21.01 0.06
N ASN A 346 -7.01 21.13 0.61
CA ASN A 346 -6.66 22.25 1.49
C ASN A 346 -6.44 23.58 0.74
N ALA A 347 -6.04 23.51 -0.53
CA ALA A 347 -5.87 24.69 -1.40
C ALA A 347 -6.54 24.45 -2.76
N PRO A 348 -7.89 24.64 -2.85
CA PRO A 348 -8.62 24.48 -4.10
C PRO A 348 -8.08 25.40 -5.19
N GLY A 349 -7.93 24.88 -6.42
CA GLY A 349 -7.40 25.63 -7.57
C GLY A 349 -5.88 25.83 -7.59
N LEU A 350 -5.14 25.52 -6.51
CA LEU A 350 -3.69 25.72 -6.45
C LEU A 350 -2.95 25.04 -7.61
N VAL A 351 -3.30 23.78 -7.93
CA VAL A 351 -2.64 23.04 -9.00
C VAL A 351 -2.86 23.69 -10.36
N ASP A 352 -4.06 24.18 -10.63
CA ASP A 352 -4.40 24.80 -11.91
C ASP A 352 -3.77 26.18 -12.03
N ASN A 353 -3.74 26.95 -10.93
CA ASN A 353 -3.00 28.21 -10.86
C ASN A 353 -1.50 27.98 -11.13
N LEU A 354 -0.87 26.98 -10.50
CA LEU A 354 0.55 26.66 -10.74
C LEU A 354 0.86 26.23 -12.18
N LYS A 355 -0.11 25.59 -12.86
CA LYS A 355 0.02 25.25 -14.29
C LYS A 355 -0.11 26.51 -15.14
N GLN A 356 -1.08 27.37 -14.84
CA GLN A 356 -1.32 28.63 -15.55
C GLN A 356 -0.14 29.60 -15.40
N ASP A 357 0.38 29.77 -14.18
CA ASP A 357 1.55 30.61 -13.90
C ASP A 357 2.75 30.21 -14.79
N PHE A 358 2.96 28.91 -14.99
CA PHE A 358 4.02 28.41 -15.87
C PHE A 358 3.77 28.75 -17.36
N GLU A 359 2.51 28.72 -17.80
CA GLU A 359 2.13 29.07 -19.17
C GLU A 359 2.27 30.56 -19.43
N ASP A 360 1.92 31.39 -18.44
CA ASP A 360 1.98 32.86 -18.51
C ASP A 360 3.42 33.40 -18.43
N GLU A 361 4.28 32.85 -17.56
CA GLU A 361 5.68 33.28 -17.40
C GLU A 361 6.59 32.83 -18.57
N GLY A 362 6.13 31.87 -19.37
CA GLY A 362 6.84 31.32 -20.51
C GLY A 362 8.01 30.40 -20.15
N ALA A 363 8.28 29.42 -21.00
CA ALA A 363 9.31 28.38 -20.81
C ALA A 363 10.76 28.92 -20.65
N ASP A 364 11.00 30.21 -20.91
CA ASP A 364 12.30 30.87 -20.81
C ASP A 364 12.61 31.34 -19.37
N ALA A 365 11.62 31.79 -18.59
CA ALA A 365 11.80 32.14 -17.18
C ALA A 365 12.11 30.89 -16.34
N TYR A 366 11.39 29.79 -16.59
CA TYR A 366 11.64 28.50 -15.93
C TYR A 366 13.02 27.92 -16.25
N ARG A 367 13.50 28.08 -17.50
CA ARG A 367 14.85 27.66 -17.90
C ARG A 367 15.94 28.46 -17.18
N ARG A 368 15.74 29.76 -16.94
CA ARG A 368 16.65 30.62 -16.16
C ARG A 368 16.64 30.23 -14.67
N ALA A 369 15.47 30.06 -14.06
CA ALA A 369 15.32 29.67 -12.66
C ALA A 369 15.89 28.27 -12.34
N SER A 370 15.80 27.30 -13.26
CA SER A 370 16.36 25.95 -13.04
C SER A 370 17.90 25.88 -13.15
N LYS A 371 18.53 26.91 -13.72
CA LYS A 371 19.99 26.98 -13.93
C LYS A 371 20.74 27.80 -12.86
N GLY A 372 20.02 28.45 -11.94
CA GLY A 372 20.64 29.26 -10.89
C GLY A 372 21.42 30.45 -11.45
N GLU A 373 20.73 31.29 -12.22
CA GLU A 373 21.13 32.70 -12.42
C GLU A 373 20.26 33.61 -11.55
#